data_AF-A0A7S2XTT9-F1
#
_entry.id   AF-A0A7S2XTT9-F1
#
_cell.length_a   1.000
_cell.length_b   1.000
_cell.length_c   1.000
_cell.angle_alpha   90.00
_cell.angle_beta   90.00
_cell.angle_gamma   90.00
#
_symmetry.space_group_name_H-M   'P 1'
#
loop_
_entity.id
_entity.type
_entity.pdbx_description
1 polymer ?
#
loop_
_entity_poly.entity_id
_entity_poly.type
_entity_poly.pdbx_seq_one_letter_code
_entity_poly.pdbx_strand_id
1 'polypeptide(L)'
;TTLGSLVVSLGIDLTLGSLVGLGIQFGVAPEAIELAAILSFPQSPWSIPNPLYQEPEQYNDLASKTFVSRAHFDANLYSEPFGTMNLMWDYNAEARKERFCRHYSVNATRLKRLMTTVDSLRGRVALQCGVHKDSLRM
;
A
#
# COMPACT_ATOMS: atom_id res chain seq x y z
N THR A 1 -2.48 -12.05 25.93
CA THR A 1 -2.79 -10.61 26.03
C THR A 1 -3.91 -10.28 25.05
N THR A 2 -4.69 -9.22 25.28
CA THR A 2 -5.75 -8.76 24.35
C THR A 2 -5.15 -8.43 22.97
N LEU A 3 -3.97 -7.81 22.96
CA LEU A 3 -3.19 -7.57 21.74
C LEU A 3 -2.85 -8.86 20.99
N GLY A 4 -2.39 -9.91 21.68
CA GLY A 4 -2.09 -11.20 21.06
C GLY A 4 -3.32 -11.85 20.41
N SER A 5 -4.51 -11.71 21.02
CA SER A 5 -5.75 -12.20 20.43
C SER A 5 -6.13 -11.44 19.15
N LEU A 6 -5.91 -10.13 19.11
CA LEU A 6 -6.11 -9.31 17.91
C LEU A 6 -5.14 -9.76 16.80
N VAL A 7 -3.84 -9.85 17.09
CA VAL A 7 -2.82 -10.20 16.08
C VAL A 7 -3.12 -11.55 15.41
N VAL A 8 -3.55 -12.55 16.18
CA VAL A 8 -3.90 -13.87 15.66
C VAL A 8 -5.13 -13.81 14.73
N SER A 9 -6.12 -12.97 15.02
CA SER A 9 -7.32 -12.87 14.18
C SER A 9 -7.10 -12.08 12.89
N LEU A 10 -6.05 -11.24 12.82
CA LEU A 10 -5.71 -10.48 11.62
C LEU A 10 -5.09 -11.31 10.50
N GLY A 11 -4.62 -12.54 10.75
CA GLY A 11 -4.07 -13.42 9.71
C GLY A 11 -2.96 -12.77 8.85
N ILE A 12 -2.08 -12.02 9.51
CA ILE A 12 -0.86 -11.42 8.94
C ILE A 12 0.33 -11.80 9.83
N ASP A 13 1.54 -11.46 9.40
CA ASP A 13 2.75 -11.68 10.21
C ASP A 13 2.61 -11.04 11.61
N LEU A 14 3.16 -11.70 12.64
CA LEU A 14 3.02 -11.28 14.03
C LEU A 14 3.56 -9.86 14.28
N THR A 15 4.62 -9.46 13.57
CA THR A 15 5.22 -8.13 13.70
C THR A 15 4.36 -7.05 13.03
N LEU A 16 3.71 -7.38 11.92
CA LEU A 16 2.77 -6.47 11.25
C LEU A 16 1.46 -6.37 12.03
N GLY A 17 1.02 -7.45 12.67
CA GLY A 17 -0.12 -7.42 13.57
C GLY A 17 0.15 -6.57 14.81
N SER A 18 1.36 -6.65 15.40
CA SER A 18 1.72 -5.80 16.53
C SER A 18 1.80 -4.33 16.13
N LEU A 19 2.28 -4.01 14.91
CA LEU A 19 2.21 -2.67 14.33
C LEU A 19 0.77 -2.13 14.29
N VAL A 20 -0.18 -2.92 13.78
CA VAL A 20 -1.61 -2.53 13.75
C VAL A 20 -2.15 -2.31 15.16
N GLY A 21 -1.85 -3.22 16.09
CA GLY A 21 -2.33 -3.10 17.46
C GLY A 21 -1.76 -1.90 18.22
N LEU A 22 -0.48 -1.55 18.01
CA LEU A 22 0.11 -0.32 18.52
C LEU A 22 -0.48 0.92 17.84
N GLY A 23 -0.73 0.87 16.53
CA GLY A 23 -1.39 1.95 15.79
C GLY A 23 -2.78 2.27 16.34
N ILE A 24 -3.54 1.25 16.72
CA ILE A 24 -4.83 1.43 17.40
C ILE A 24 -4.66 2.12 18.76
N GLN A 25 -3.65 1.73 19.55
CA GLN A 25 -3.39 2.36 20.85
C GLN A 25 -2.97 3.83 20.72
N PHE A 26 -2.24 4.18 19.67
CA PHE A 26 -1.80 5.54 19.38
C PHE A 26 -2.82 6.39 18.59
N GLY A 27 -3.99 5.83 18.24
CA GLY A 27 -5.03 6.56 17.51
C GLY A 27 -4.75 6.74 16.00
N VAL A 28 -3.78 6.02 15.45
CA VAL A 28 -3.39 6.01 14.03
C VAL A 28 -3.70 4.66 13.37
N ALA A 29 -4.87 4.11 13.71
CA ALA A 29 -5.30 2.81 13.22
C ALA A 29 -5.40 2.74 11.68
N PRO A 30 -5.97 3.74 10.97
CA PRO A 30 -6.03 3.73 9.51
C PRO A 30 -4.65 3.59 8.86
N GLU A 31 -3.69 4.45 9.25
CA GLU A 31 -2.31 4.48 8.76
C GLU A 31 -1.63 3.13 8.99
N ALA A 32 -1.75 2.59 10.21
CA ALA A 32 -1.09 1.34 10.59
C ALA A 32 -1.63 0.13 9.82
N ILE A 33 -2.93 0.12 9.51
CA ILE A 33 -3.56 -0.92 8.67
C ILE A 33 -3.03 -0.84 7.25
N GLU A 34 -2.94 0.36 6.67
CA GLU A 34 -2.43 0.53 5.31
C GLU A 34 -0.96 0.13 5.21
N LEU A 35 -0.12 0.58 6.14
CA LEU A 35 1.29 0.19 6.21
C LEU A 35 1.47 -1.31 6.37
N ALA A 36 0.71 -1.96 7.26
CA ALA A 36 0.78 -3.41 7.44
C ALA A 36 0.36 -4.17 6.17
N ALA A 37 -0.64 -3.69 5.45
CA ALA A 37 -1.06 -4.27 4.18
C ALA A 37 -0.03 -4.04 3.06
N ILE A 38 0.60 -2.87 2.99
CA ILE A 38 1.68 -2.57 2.03
C ILE A 38 2.89 -3.45 2.29
N LEU A 39 3.34 -3.56 3.54
CA LEU A 39 4.50 -4.36 3.93
C LEU A 39 4.27 -5.88 3.78
N SER A 40 3.02 -6.34 3.91
CA SER A 40 2.66 -7.74 3.65
C SER A 40 2.45 -8.05 2.17
N PHE A 41 2.38 -7.03 1.31
CA PHE A 41 2.16 -7.22 -0.11
C PHE A 41 3.46 -7.61 -0.82
N PRO A 42 3.48 -8.69 -1.62
CA PRO A 42 4.74 -9.30 -2.08
C PRO A 42 5.49 -8.50 -3.14
N GLN A 43 4.85 -7.53 -3.80
CA GLN A 43 5.44 -6.80 -4.92
C GLN A 43 5.06 -5.32 -4.90
N SER A 44 6.06 -4.47 -5.07
CA SER A 44 5.86 -3.03 -5.28
C SER A 44 4.87 -2.76 -6.44
N PRO A 45 3.96 -1.76 -6.33
CA PRO A 45 2.97 -1.48 -7.37
C PRO A 45 3.58 -0.89 -8.64
N TRP A 46 4.77 -0.29 -8.55
CA TRP A 46 5.49 0.26 -9.71
C TRP A 46 5.90 -0.83 -10.70
N SER A 47 5.99 -0.44 -11.97
CA SER A 47 6.44 -1.32 -13.04
C SER A 47 7.93 -1.61 -12.89
N ILE A 48 8.29 -2.88 -12.94
CA ILE A 48 9.68 -3.33 -12.85
C ILE A 48 10.16 -3.53 -14.30
N PRO A 49 11.09 -2.69 -14.79
CA PRO A 49 11.65 -2.88 -16.12
C PRO A 49 12.48 -4.17 -16.15
N ASN A 50 12.47 -4.87 -17.29
CA ASN A 50 13.16 -6.15 -17.44
C ASN A 50 14.03 -6.13 -18.70
N PRO A 51 15.36 -6.19 -18.57
CA PRO A 51 16.29 -6.07 -19.70
C PRO A 51 16.28 -7.29 -20.63
N LEU A 52 15.70 -8.42 -20.21
CA LEU A 52 15.60 -9.62 -21.03
C LEU A 52 14.46 -9.56 -22.06
N TYR A 53 13.46 -8.73 -21.82
CA TYR A 53 12.27 -8.62 -22.67
C TYR A 53 12.16 -7.27 -23.40
N GLN A 54 12.90 -6.26 -22.94
CA GLN A 54 12.75 -4.88 -23.40
C GLN A 54 14.01 -4.43 -24.13
N GLU A 55 13.79 -3.74 -25.25
CA GLU A 55 14.86 -3.02 -25.92
C GLU A 55 15.47 -1.96 -24.98
N PRO A 56 16.78 -1.65 -25.09
CA PRO A 56 17.46 -0.72 -24.18
C PRO A 56 16.77 0.64 -24.02
N GLU A 57 16.21 1.18 -25.10
CA GLU A 57 15.48 2.45 -25.07
C GLU A 57 14.19 2.37 -24.23
N GLN A 58 13.42 1.30 -24.42
CA GLN A 58 12.17 1.07 -23.68
C GLN A 58 12.45 0.79 -22.20
N TYR A 59 13.52 0.05 -21.92
CA TYR A 59 13.98 -0.20 -20.55
C TYR A 59 14.33 1.11 -19.85
N ASN A 60 15.11 1.98 -20.48
CA ASN A 60 15.54 3.26 -19.92
C ASN A 60 14.37 4.23 -19.71
N ASP A 61 13.44 4.31 -20.66
CA ASP A 61 12.23 5.11 -20.53
C ASP A 61 11.36 4.63 -19.36
N LEU A 62 11.16 3.32 -19.23
CA LEU A 62 10.38 2.76 -18.13
C LEU A 62 11.09 2.95 -16.77
N ALA A 63 12.39 2.70 -16.71
CA ALA A 63 13.19 2.84 -15.50
C ALA A 63 13.20 4.29 -14.99
N SER A 64 13.41 5.26 -15.90
CA SER A 64 13.40 6.68 -15.55
C SER A 64 12.04 7.15 -15.06
N LYS A 65 10.94 6.78 -15.74
CA LYS A 65 9.58 7.10 -15.29
C LYS A 65 9.25 6.48 -13.93
N THR A 66 9.60 5.21 -13.71
CA THR A 66 9.39 4.55 -12.43
C THR A 66 10.20 5.23 -11.31
N PHE A 67 11.45 5.62 -11.58
CA PHE A 67 12.28 6.31 -10.60
C PHE A 67 11.70 7.68 -10.22
N VAL A 68 11.32 8.51 -11.21
CA VAL A 68 10.71 9.82 -10.97
C VAL A 68 9.39 9.68 -10.20
N SER A 69 8.56 8.69 -10.56
CA SER A 69 7.31 8.38 -9.87
C SER A 69 7.55 8.01 -8.40
N ARG A 70 8.52 7.15 -8.12
CA ARG A 70 8.88 6.78 -6.74
C ARG A 70 9.37 7.99 -5.93
N ALA A 71 10.25 8.81 -6.51
CA ALA A 71 10.74 10.03 -5.86
C ALA A 71 9.62 11.05 -5.60
N HIS A 72 8.67 11.16 -6.53
CA HIS A 72 7.50 12.04 -6.38
C HIS A 72 6.65 11.63 -5.18
N PHE A 73 6.29 10.35 -5.08
CA PHE A 73 5.42 9.88 -3.99
C PHE A 73 6.15 9.68 -2.66
N ASP A 74 7.47 9.48 -2.66
CA ASP A 74 8.27 9.43 -1.42
C ASP A 74 8.16 10.75 -0.63
N ALA A 75 7.99 11.89 -1.30
CA ALA A 75 7.80 13.20 -0.66
C ALA A 75 8.88 13.55 0.38
N ASN A 76 10.13 13.12 0.15
CA ASN A 76 11.28 13.25 1.06
C ASN A 76 11.10 12.55 2.43
N LEU A 77 10.24 11.52 2.49
CA LEU A 77 10.06 10.69 3.68
C LEU A 77 11.08 9.55 3.75
N TYR A 78 11.82 9.29 2.67
CA TYR A 78 12.82 8.23 2.56
C TYR A 78 12.25 6.86 3.00
N SER A 79 11.00 6.59 2.61
CA SER A 79 10.24 5.43 3.06
C SER A 79 9.28 4.95 1.97
N GLU A 80 9.65 3.83 1.33
CA GLU A 80 8.85 3.22 0.26
C GLU A 80 7.42 2.86 0.70
N PRO A 81 7.15 2.37 1.93
CA PRO A 81 5.78 2.14 2.40
C PRO A 81 4.94 3.42 2.46
N PHE A 82 5.50 4.53 2.95
CA PHE A 82 4.80 5.82 2.97
C PHE A 82 4.60 6.36 1.55
N GLY A 83 5.59 6.23 0.68
CA GLY A 83 5.43 6.60 -0.73
C GLY A 83 4.35 5.77 -1.44
N THR A 84 4.23 4.48 -1.09
CA THR A 84 3.15 3.63 -1.62
C THR A 84 1.78 4.06 -1.10
N MET A 85 1.70 4.47 0.16
CA MET A 85 0.46 5.00 0.76
C MET A 85 0.03 6.30 0.07
N ASN A 86 0.96 7.24 -0.16
CA ASN A 86 0.71 8.47 -0.92
C ASN A 86 0.22 8.17 -2.35
N LEU A 87 0.87 7.22 -3.03
CA LEU A 87 0.45 6.75 -4.35
C LEU A 87 -1.00 6.22 -4.33
N MET A 88 -1.38 5.47 -3.29
CA MET A 88 -2.72 4.91 -3.15
C MET A 88 -3.78 5.99 -2.93
N TRP A 89 -3.48 7.02 -2.14
CA TRP A 89 -4.35 8.18 -1.93
C TRP A 89 -4.60 8.95 -3.22
N ASP A 90 -3.54 9.32 -3.92
CA ASP A 90 -3.65 10.05 -5.18
C ASP A 90 -4.36 9.19 -6.25
N TYR A 91 -4.05 7.90 -6.29
CA TYR A 91 -4.77 6.97 -7.14
C TYR A 91 -6.25 6.93 -6.82
N ASN A 92 -6.67 7.00 -5.55
CA ASN A 92 -8.06 7.03 -5.12
C ASN A 92 -8.79 8.32 -5.49
N ALA A 93 -8.12 9.47 -5.36
CA ALA A 93 -8.68 10.78 -5.71
C ALA A 93 -8.86 10.96 -7.23
N GLU A 94 -8.02 10.32 -8.04
CA GLU A 94 -8.03 10.51 -9.49
C GLU A 94 -9.25 9.87 -10.19
N ALA A 95 -9.93 10.60 -11.07
CA ALA A 95 -11.09 10.06 -11.81
C ALA A 95 -10.66 9.07 -12.90
N ARG A 96 -9.55 9.35 -13.60
CA ARG A 96 -9.07 8.55 -14.74
C ARG A 96 -7.91 7.64 -14.34
N LYS A 97 -8.25 6.55 -13.64
CA LYS A 97 -7.29 5.56 -13.11
C LYS A 97 -6.28 5.02 -14.14
N GLU A 98 -6.70 4.78 -15.38
CA GLU A 98 -5.81 4.25 -16.43
C GLU A 98 -4.74 5.25 -16.85
N ARG A 99 -5.12 6.54 -16.98
CA ARG A 99 -4.20 7.62 -17.31
C ARG A 99 -3.18 7.79 -16.20
N PHE A 100 -3.62 7.73 -14.94
CA PHE A 100 -2.76 7.78 -13.77
C PHE A 100 -1.71 6.67 -13.78
N CYS A 101 -2.14 5.41 -13.96
CA CYS A 101 -1.23 4.27 -13.99
C CYS A 101 -0.18 4.38 -15.12
N ARG A 102 -0.58 4.87 -16.30
CA ARG A 102 0.35 5.11 -17.41
C ARG A 102 1.33 6.24 -17.11
N HIS A 103 0.85 7.33 -16.52
CA HIS A 103 1.67 8.50 -16.23
C HIS A 103 2.77 8.19 -15.20
N TYR A 104 2.41 7.47 -14.13
CA TYR A 104 3.30 7.15 -13.03
C TYR A 104 4.00 5.78 -13.16
N SER A 105 3.90 5.12 -14.32
CA SER A 105 4.45 3.78 -14.57
C SER A 105 4.05 2.74 -13.52
N VAL A 106 2.78 2.73 -13.11
CA VAL A 106 2.24 1.84 -12.09
C VAL A 106 1.42 0.71 -12.72
N ASN A 107 1.57 -0.50 -12.19
CA ASN A 107 0.77 -1.62 -12.63
C ASN A 107 -0.63 -1.58 -11.99
N ALA A 108 -1.64 -1.27 -12.79
CA ALA A 108 -3.02 -1.09 -12.33
C ALA A 108 -3.58 -2.33 -11.61
N THR A 109 -3.27 -3.54 -12.09
CA THR A 109 -3.74 -4.79 -11.48
C THR A 109 -3.11 -5.00 -10.11
N ARG A 110 -1.81 -4.76 -9.97
CA ARG A 110 -1.11 -4.85 -8.68
C ARG A 110 -1.63 -3.81 -7.68
N LEU A 111 -1.81 -2.56 -8.11
CA LEU A 111 -2.33 -1.50 -7.25
C LEU A 111 -3.76 -1.79 -6.77
N LYS A 112 -4.65 -2.24 -7.67
CA LYS A 112 -6.00 -2.67 -7.29
C LYS A 112 -5.98 -3.82 -6.28
N ARG A 113 -5.12 -4.82 -6.50
CA ARG A 113 -4.96 -5.94 -5.54
C ARG A 113 -4.48 -5.47 -4.18
N LEU A 114 -3.51 -4.56 -4.14
CA LEU A 114 -3.02 -3.96 -2.90
C LEU A 114 -4.15 -3.24 -2.15
N MET A 115 -4.95 -2.43 -2.84
CA MET A 115 -6.11 -1.76 -2.23
C MET A 115 -7.15 -2.74 -1.69
N THR A 116 -7.43 -3.83 -2.42
CA THR A 116 -8.31 -4.90 -1.92
C THR A 116 -7.73 -5.56 -0.66
N THR A 117 -6.42 -5.76 -0.59
CA THR A 117 -5.74 -6.30 0.61
C THR A 117 -5.90 -5.37 1.80
N VAL A 118 -5.68 -4.07 1.61
CA VAL A 118 -5.94 -3.04 2.63
C VAL A 118 -7.37 -3.11 3.12
N ASP A 119 -8.34 -3.14 2.20
CA ASP A 119 -9.77 -3.19 2.54
C ASP A 119 -10.17 -4.47 3.28
N SER A 120 -9.53 -5.60 2.96
CA SER A 120 -9.73 -6.87 3.66
C SER A 120 -9.16 -6.82 5.08
N LEU A 121 -7.94 -6.31 5.25
CA LEU A 121 -7.32 -6.15 6.57
C LEU A 121 -8.13 -5.18 7.45
N ARG A 122 -8.57 -4.05 6.88
CA ARG A 122 -9.46 -3.09 7.54
C ARG A 122 -10.75 -3.74 8.02
N GLY A 123 -11.37 -4.59 7.19
CA GLY A 123 -12.58 -5.32 7.57
C GLY A 123 -12.36 -6.26 8.77
N ARG A 124 -11.22 -6.97 8.81
CA ARG A 124 -10.86 -7.85 9.94
C ARG A 124 -10.61 -7.07 11.23
N VAL A 125 -9.91 -5.93 11.15
CA VAL A 125 -9.72 -5.04 12.31
C VAL A 125 -11.05 -4.48 12.81
N ALA A 126 -11.90 -3.98 11.91
CA ALA A 126 -13.21 -3.45 12.25
C ALA A 126 -14.07 -4.47 13.00
N LEU A 127 -14.10 -5.71 12.49
CA LEU A 127 -14.83 -6.83 13.12
C LEU A 127 -14.28 -7.16 14.51
N GLN A 128 -12.96 -7.19 14.68
CA GLN A 128 -12.35 -7.50 15.98
C GLN A 128 -12.52 -6.38 17.02
N CYS A 129 -12.55 -5.13 16.57
CA CYS A 129 -12.73 -3.96 17.43
C CYS A 129 -14.20 -3.58 17.67
N GLY A 130 -15.14 -4.20 16.95
CA GLY A 130 -16.57 -3.87 17.03
C GLY A 130 -16.90 -2.47 16.51
N VAL A 131 -16.13 -1.93 15.56
CA VAL A 131 -16.31 -0.60 14.96
C VAL A 131 -16.76 -0.70 13.51
N HIS A 132 -17.34 0.38 12.98
CA HIS A 132 -17.73 0.43 11.57
C HIS A 132 -16.48 0.51 10.67
N LYS A 133 -16.46 -0.21 9.54
CA LYS A 133 -15.29 -0.22 8.64
C LYS A 133 -14.89 1.19 8.16
N ASP A 134 -15.87 2.05 7.92
CA ASP A 134 -15.62 3.40 7.43
C ASP A 134 -14.99 4.33 8.47
N SER A 135 -15.07 4.01 9.78
CA SER A 135 -14.32 4.78 10.78
C SER A 135 -12.82 4.49 10.77
N LEU A 136 -12.39 3.48 10.00
CA LEU A 136 -10.99 3.11 9.80
C LEU A 136 -10.48 3.46 8.39
N ARG A 137 -11.20 4.33 7.68
CA ARG A 137 -10.72 4.96 6.45
C ARG A 137 -10.07 6.29 6.77
N MET A 138 -8.96 6.56 6.09
CA MET A 138 -8.42 7.92 5.96
C MET A 138 -9.30 8.76 5.05
#